data_AF-X1TFF0-F1
#
_entry.id   AF-X1TFF0-F1
#
_cell.length_a   1.000
_cell.length_b   1.000
_cell.length_c   1.000
_cell.angle_alpha   90.00
_cell.angle_beta   90.00
_cell.angle_gamma   90.00
#
_symmetry.space_group_name_H-M   'P 1'
#
loop_
_entity.id
_entity.type
_entity.pdbx_description
1 polymer ?
#
loop_
_entity_poly.entity_id
_entity_poly.type
_entity_poly.pdbx_seq_one_letter_code
_entity_poly.pdbx_strand_id
1 'polypeptide(L)'
;INLCIAYEYQGKRLENIPAQLSILDKCNPVYDEMDGWQEDISRARTFEDLPDNAQAYVKRIEKCVDIPVSIISVGSGRDETIVCKNPFNDNLP
;
A
#
# COMPACT_ATOMS: atom_id res chain seq x y z
N ILE A 1 -3.97 9.97 6.41
CA ILE A 1 -3.65 9.49 5.03
C ILE A 1 -4.86 8.73 4.52
N ASN A 2 -5.17 8.81 3.22
CA ASN A 2 -6.38 8.20 2.67
C ASN A 2 -6.01 7.14 1.62
N LEU A 3 -6.46 5.90 1.84
CA LEU A 3 -6.24 4.78 0.93
C LEU A 3 -7.51 4.55 0.10
N CYS A 4 -7.44 4.70 -1.23
CA CYS A 4 -8.59 4.38 -2.08
C CYS A 4 -8.79 2.87 -2.14
N ILE A 5 -9.94 2.39 -1.68
CA ILE A 5 -10.25 0.95 -1.58
C ILE A 5 -11.36 0.51 -2.53
N ALA A 6 -12.06 1.44 -3.17
CA ALA A 6 -13.06 1.17 -4.20
C ALA A 6 -13.44 2.46 -4.92
N TYR A 7 -14.31 2.34 -5.92
CA TYR A 7 -14.92 3.45 -6.63
C TYR A 7 -16.44 3.36 -6.49
N GLU A 8 -17.11 4.51 -6.52
CA GLU A 8 -18.56 4.59 -6.59
C GLU A 8 -18.98 5.28 -7.88
N TYR A 9 -19.85 4.64 -8.65
CA TYR A 9 -20.41 5.19 -9.88
C TYR A 9 -21.92 4.94 -9.92
N GLN A 10 -22.70 6.02 -10.02
CA GLN A 10 -24.17 5.96 -10.07
C GLN A 10 -24.79 5.16 -8.90
N GLY A 11 -24.29 5.36 -7.68
CA GLY A 11 -24.76 4.67 -6.48
C GLY A 11 -24.33 3.20 -6.37
N LYS A 12 -23.46 2.73 -7.26
CA LYS A 12 -22.91 1.37 -7.22
C LYS A 12 -21.43 1.40 -6.87
N ARG A 13 -21.06 0.57 -5.90
CA ARG A 13 -19.66 0.31 -5.56
C ARG A 13 -19.01 -0.59 -6.61
N LEU A 14 -17.81 -0.24 -7.02
CA LEU A 14 -16.94 -0.95 -7.94
C LEU A 14 -15.64 -1.28 -7.20
N GLU A 15 -15.34 -2.57 -7.04
CA GLU A 15 -14.11 -3.00 -6.35
C GLU A 15 -12.85 -2.86 -7.23
N ASN A 16 -13.03 -2.73 -8.55
CA ASN A 16 -11.94 -2.62 -9.52
C ASN A 16 -12.09 -1.35 -10.35
N ILE A 17 -10.95 -0.88 -10.90
CA ILE A 17 -10.94 0.21 -11.87
C ILE A 17 -11.80 -0.18 -13.09
N PRO A 18 -12.77 0.65 -13.50
CA PRO A 18 -13.60 0.37 -14.66
C PRO A 18 -12.77 0.42 -15.95
N ALA A 19 -13.10 -0.45 -16.91
CA ALA A 19 -12.36 -0.56 -18.17
C ALA A 19 -12.50 0.68 -19.09
N GLN A 20 -13.53 1.50 -18.90
CA GLN A 20 -13.78 2.70 -19.70
C GLN A 20 -13.38 3.95 -18.93
N LEU A 21 -12.49 4.76 -19.52
CA LEU A 21 -12.04 6.02 -18.91
C LEU A 21 -13.19 7.00 -18.65
N SER A 22 -14.22 7.01 -19.51
CA SER A 22 -15.40 7.85 -19.34
C SER A 22 -16.25 7.50 -18.12
N ILE A 23 -16.13 6.26 -17.61
CA ILE A 23 -16.75 5.83 -16.36
C ILE A 23 -15.82 6.22 -15.20
N LEU A 24 -14.51 5.95 -15.32
CA LEU A 24 -13.52 6.29 -14.28
C LEU A 24 -13.54 7.79 -13.94
N ASP A 25 -13.65 8.66 -14.94
CA ASP A 25 -13.72 10.12 -14.79
C ASP A 25 -14.92 10.60 -13.95
N LYS A 26 -15.96 9.77 -13.85
CA LYS A 26 -17.20 10.06 -13.11
C LYS A 26 -17.32 9.28 -11.81
N CYS A 27 -16.31 8.47 -11.47
CA CYS A 27 -16.29 7.72 -10.23
C CYS A 27 -15.90 8.64 -9.06
N ASN A 28 -16.57 8.46 -7.92
CA ASN A 28 -16.07 8.98 -6.65
C ASN A 28 -15.17 7.90 -6.01
N PRO A 29 -13.95 8.23 -5.56
CA PRO A 29 -13.14 7.30 -4.80
C PRO A 29 -13.77 7.04 -3.43
N VAL A 30 -13.77 5.78 -3.00
CA VAL A 30 -14.14 5.40 -1.63
C VAL A 30 -12.86 5.19 -0.85
N TYR A 31 -12.63 6.06 0.13
CA TYR A 31 -11.41 6.05 0.94
C TYR A 31 -11.60 5.28 2.25
N ASP A 32 -10.51 4.62 2.65
CA ASP A 32 -10.25 4.20 4.01
C ASP A 32 -9.31 5.24 4.65
N GLU A 33 -9.78 5.91 5.70
CA GLU A 33 -9.02 6.95 6.40
C GLU A 33 -8.16 6.30 7.48
N MET A 34 -6.87 6.61 7.47
CA MET A 34 -5.90 6.05 8.40
C MET A 34 -5.04 7.15 9.01
N ASP A 35 -4.61 6.94 10.25
CA ASP A 35 -3.63 7.81 10.88
C ASP A 35 -2.32 7.77 10.10
N GLY A 36 -1.77 8.95 9.82
CA GLY A 36 -0.47 9.09 9.17
C GLY A 36 0.68 9.00 10.17
N TRP A 37 1.89 9.22 9.66
CA TRP A 37 3.10 9.40 10.46
C TRP A 37 3.80 10.69 9.98
N GLN A 38 4.63 11.27 10.84
CA GLN A 38 5.47 12.44 10.51
C GLN A 38 6.95 12.19 10.78
N GLU A 39 7.27 11.04 11.38
CA GLU A 39 8.60 10.58 11.69
C GLU A 39 9.40 10.29 10.41
N ASP A 40 10.69 10.62 10.43
CA ASP A 40 11.62 10.26 9.37
C ASP A 40 11.90 8.76 9.39
N ILE A 41 11.58 8.09 8.28
CA ILE A 41 11.75 6.64 8.11
C ILE A 41 12.97 6.27 7.27
N SER A 42 13.77 7.24 6.80
CA SER A 42 14.93 6.99 5.91
C SER A 42 15.98 6.04 6.50
N ARG A 43 16.03 5.95 7.84
CA ARG A 43 16.95 5.08 8.58
C ARG A 43 16.39 3.70 8.92
N ALA A 44 15.13 3.41 8.63
CA ALA A 44 14.54 2.10 8.88
C ALA A 44 15.25 1.02 8.03
N ARG A 45 15.52 -0.15 8.62
CA ARG A 45 16.15 -1.30 7.94
C ARG A 45 15.35 -2.59 8.10
N THR A 46 14.47 -2.63 9.09
CA THR A 46 13.48 -3.68 9.33
C THR A 46 12.07 -3.11 9.27
N PHE A 47 11.07 -3.98 9.15
CA PHE A 47 9.67 -3.54 9.14
C PHE A 47 9.25 -2.95 10.49
N GLU A 48 9.80 -3.50 11.57
CA GLU A 48 9.57 -3.10 12.95
C GLU A 48 10.21 -1.74 13.30
N ASP A 49 11.19 -1.29 12.51
CA ASP A 49 11.77 0.06 12.67
C ASP A 49 10.81 1.17 12.20
N LEU A 50 9.78 0.82 11.42
CA LEU A 50 8.80 1.79 10.95
C LEU A 50 7.85 2.21 12.08
N PRO A 51 7.36 3.46 12.08
CA PRO A 51 6.28 3.88 12.99
C PRO A 51 5.07 2.97 12.88
N ASP A 52 4.34 2.76 13.98
CA ASP A 52 3.18 1.88 14.04
C ASP A 52 2.14 2.20 12.96
N ASN A 53 1.90 3.49 12.69
CA ASN A 53 0.96 3.94 11.65
C ASN A 53 1.45 3.61 10.23
N ALA A 54 2.77 3.64 9.98
CA ALA A 54 3.35 3.24 8.71
C ALA A 54 3.23 1.72 8.51
N GLN A 55 3.49 0.94 9.56
CA GLN A 55 3.27 -0.51 9.54
C GLN A 55 1.80 -0.86 9.28
N ALA A 56 0.87 -0.15 9.94
CA ALA A 56 -0.56 -0.34 9.76
C ALA A 56 -0.99 -0.06 8.31
N TYR A 57 -0.45 1.00 7.70
CA TYR A 57 -0.71 1.34 6.30
C TYR A 57 -0.25 0.23 5.33
N VAL A 58 0.97 -0.30 5.51
CA VAL A 58 1.48 -1.42 4.70
C VAL A 58 0.59 -2.66 4.85
N LYS A 59 0.28 -3.06 6.08
CA LYS A 59 -0.60 -4.21 6.36
C LYS A 59 -2.00 -4.02 5.78
N ARG A 60 -2.49 -2.78 5.73
CA ARG A 60 -3.79 -2.48 5.12
C ARG A 60 -3.75 -2.67 3.60
N ILE A 61 -2.68 -2.26 2.94
CA ILE A 61 -2.45 -2.52 1.51
C ILE A 61 -2.42 -4.02 1.25
N GLU A 62 -1.63 -4.79 2.01
CA GLU A 62 -1.55 -6.26 1.88
C GLU A 62 -2.94 -6.90 1.96
N LYS A 63 -3.76 -6.47 2.93
CA LYS A 63 -5.13 -6.95 3.09
C LYS A 63 -6.06 -6.56 1.93
N CYS A 64 -5.86 -5.40 1.31
CA CYS A 64 -6.65 -4.99 0.14
C CYS A 64 -6.36 -5.84 -1.10
N VAL A 65 -5.10 -6.23 -1.29
CA VAL A 65 -4.65 -6.96 -2.49
C VAL A 65 -4.48 -8.46 -2.28
N ASP A 66 -4.59 -8.93 -1.03
CA ASP A 66 -4.38 -10.32 -0.59
C ASP A 66 -2.98 -10.87 -0.97
N ILE A 67 -1.97 -10.00 -0.93
CA ILE A 67 -0.59 -10.31 -1.32
C ILE A 67 0.37 -9.64 -0.31
N PRO A 68 1.36 -10.37 0.23
CA PRO A 68 2.35 -9.78 1.14
C PRO A 68 3.32 -8.85 0.40
N VAL A 69 3.78 -7.81 1.08
CA VAL A 69 4.82 -6.91 0.62
C VAL A 69 6.19 -7.55 0.84
N SER A 70 6.97 -7.65 -0.23
CA SER A 70 8.32 -8.21 -0.16
C SER A 70 9.40 -7.17 0.13
N ILE A 71 9.23 -5.93 -0.37
CA ILE A 71 10.25 -4.88 -0.34
C ILE A 71 9.58 -3.53 -0.06
N ILE A 72 10.20 -2.71 0.80
CA ILE A 72 9.81 -1.31 1.06
C ILE A 72 11.05 -0.43 0.88
N SER A 73 11.00 0.51 -0.06
CA SER A 73 12.05 1.53 -0.20
C SER A 73 11.72 2.72 0.69
N VAL A 74 12.67 3.11 1.55
CA VAL A 74 12.51 4.23 2.51
C VAL A 74 13.41 5.42 2.16
N GLY A 75 14.17 5.34 1.07
CA GLY A 75 15.04 6.40 0.61
C GLY A 75 15.72 6.08 -0.73
N SER A 76 16.67 6.94 -1.12
CA SER A 76 17.36 6.88 -2.42
C SER A 76 18.61 5.98 -2.42
N GLY A 77 19.17 5.72 -1.25
CA GLY A 77 20.34 4.85 -1.07
C GLY A 77 20.00 3.38 -1.29
N ARG A 78 20.99 2.60 -1.72
CA ARG A 78 20.81 1.14 -1.92
C ARG A 78 20.46 0.42 -0.62
N ASP A 79 21.01 0.89 0.49
CA ASP A 79 20.76 0.35 1.82
C ASP A 79 19.50 0.93 2.48
N GLU A 80 18.87 1.95 1.88
CA GLU A 80 17.60 2.53 2.33
C GLU A 80 16.40 1.72 1.80
N THR A 81 16.50 0.39 1.96
CA THR A 81 15.53 -0.60 1.51
C THR A 81 15.35 -1.67 2.58
N ILE A 82 14.10 -1.89 2.99
CA ILE A 82 13.69 -2.98 3.88
C ILE A 82 13.30 -4.17 3.00
N VAL A 83 13.91 -5.33 3.23
CA VAL A 83 13.56 -6.60 2.57
C VAL A 83 12.77 -7.46 3.55
N CYS A 84 11.44 -7.41 3.46
CA CYS A 84 10.52 -8.21 4.29
C CYS A 84 10.53 -9.68 3.86
N LYS A 85 10.62 -9.92 2.56
CA LYS A 85 10.74 -11.26 1.96
C LYS A 85 11.64 -11.17 0.74
N ASN A 86 12.73 -11.94 0.73
CA ASN A 86 13.67 -11.90 -0.39
C ASN A 86 13.07 -12.65 -1.60
N PRO A 87 12.81 -11.95 -2.73
CA PRO A 87 12.13 -12.55 -3.88
C PRO A 87 12.96 -13.62 -4.61
N PHE A 88 14.24 -13.79 -4.26
CA PHE A 88 15.15 -14.78 -4.84
C PHE A 88 15.47 -15.94 -3.90
N ASN A 89 15.07 -15.87 -2.63
CA ASN A 89 15.39 -16.91 -1.64
C ASN A 89 14.22 -17.87 -1.37
N ASP A 90 13.12 -17.75 -2.10
CA ASP A 90 12.05 -18.74 -2.02
C ASP A 90 12.28 -19.83 -3.07
N ASN A 91 12.53 -21.05 -2.57
CA ASN A 91 12.11 -22.24 -3.29
C ASN A 91 10.59 -22.12 -3.49
N LEU A 92 10.18 -21.69 -4.68
CA LEU A 92 8.82 -21.93 -5.17
C LEU A 92 8.53 -23.44 -5.01
N PRO A 93 7.31 -23.84 -4.60
CA PRO A 93 6.93 -25.24 -4.67
C PRO A 93 7.14 -25.82 -6.08
#